data_AF-A0A017HML7-F1
#
_entry.id   AF-A0A017HML7-F1
#
_cell.length_a   1.000
_cell.length_b   1.000
_cell.length_c   1.000
_cell.angle_alpha   90.00
_cell.angle_beta   90.00
_cell.angle_gamma   90.00
#
_symmetry.space_group_name_H-M   'P 1'
#
loop_
_entity.id
_entity.type
_entity.pdbx_description
1 polymer ?
#
loop_
_entity_poly.entity_id
_entity_poly.type
_entity_poly.pdbx_seq_one_letter_code
_entity_poly.pdbx_strand_id
1 'polypeptide(L)'
;MRYKVKLRVLSSFEELTDEAGTLVCDEEDIMESNAVAGVAYSRDEAKMTLTSVADRPGIAAAIFGPLAEAGVNVDMIVQNISEEGRTDMTFSCPNDQVLRAERAMAEAKARGDISFDDLVTDQGVAKVSVVGIGMRSHAGVAAQMFKALAAENVNIKVITTSEIKISVLIDRKYMELAVQALHDAFGLEKTAA
;
A
#
# COMPACT_ATOMS: atom_id res chain seq x y z
N MET A 1 -19.75 -4.47 -8.12
CA MET A 1 -19.65 -5.59 -7.16
C MET A 1 -20.93 -5.84 -6.36
N ARG A 2 -21.21 -5.21 -5.20
CA ARG A 2 -22.34 -5.61 -4.31
C ARG A 2 -23.71 -5.77 -4.99
N TYR A 3 -24.02 -4.90 -5.95
CA TYR A 3 -25.29 -4.91 -6.71
C TYR A 3 -25.13 -5.34 -8.17
N LYS A 4 -23.95 -5.83 -8.56
CA LYS A 4 -23.61 -6.27 -9.93
C LYS A 4 -23.97 -5.28 -11.05
N VAL A 5 -23.95 -3.97 -10.73
CA VAL A 5 -24.13 -2.91 -11.72
C VAL A 5 -22.82 -2.70 -12.46
N LYS A 6 -22.83 -2.89 -13.78
CA LYS A 6 -21.71 -2.57 -14.66
C LYS A 6 -21.58 -1.05 -14.78
N LEU A 7 -20.38 -0.52 -14.59
CA LEU A 7 -20.09 0.90 -14.68
C LEU A 7 -19.10 1.13 -15.80
N ARG A 8 -19.22 2.25 -16.52
CA ARG A 8 -18.23 2.64 -17.53
C ARG A 8 -17.74 4.05 -17.23
N VAL A 9 -16.43 4.21 -17.12
CA VAL A 9 -15.76 5.49 -16.91
C VAL A 9 -15.43 6.05 -18.28
N LEU A 10 -15.97 7.22 -18.61
CA LEU A 10 -15.92 7.83 -19.94
C LEU A 10 -15.43 9.27 -19.85
N SER A 11 -14.77 9.74 -20.91
CA SER A 11 -14.50 11.16 -21.10
C SER A 11 -15.75 11.87 -21.63
N SER A 12 -16.12 13.02 -21.07
CA SER A 12 -17.22 13.85 -21.60
C SER A 12 -16.88 14.54 -22.92
N PHE A 13 -15.63 14.43 -23.37
CA PHE A 13 -15.12 15.07 -24.59
C PHE A 13 -14.99 14.09 -25.77
N GLU A 14 -15.22 12.80 -25.55
CA GLU A 14 -15.09 11.75 -26.58
C GLU A 14 -16.46 11.23 -27.02
N GLU A 15 -16.51 10.65 -28.23
CA GLU A 15 -17.71 9.99 -28.70
C GLU A 15 -18.01 8.72 -27.90
N LEU A 16 -19.28 8.54 -27.55
CA LEU A 16 -19.75 7.42 -26.76
C LEU A 16 -19.93 6.18 -27.65
N THR A 17 -18.87 5.39 -27.79
CA THR A 17 -18.90 4.08 -28.44
C THR A 17 -18.93 2.94 -27.41
N ASP A 18 -19.26 1.73 -27.85
CA ASP A 18 -19.26 0.55 -26.98
C ASP A 18 -17.86 0.13 -26.51
N GLU A 19 -16.81 0.68 -27.11
CA GLU A 19 -15.40 0.45 -26.79
C GLU A 19 -14.79 1.64 -26.03
N ALA A 20 -15.53 2.74 -25.85
CA ALA A 20 -15.00 3.95 -25.23
C ALA A 20 -14.76 3.77 -23.71
N GLY A 21 -13.67 4.37 -23.24
CA GLY A 21 -13.34 4.44 -21.81
C GLY A 21 -13.02 3.09 -21.17
N THR A 22 -13.30 2.96 -19.87
CA THR A 22 -12.97 1.76 -19.10
C THR A 22 -14.25 1.15 -18.50
N LEU A 23 -14.52 -0.11 -18.82
CA LEU A 23 -15.61 -0.86 -18.20
C LEU A 23 -15.15 -1.45 -16.85
N VAL A 24 -15.91 -1.16 -15.81
CA VAL A 24 -15.78 -1.77 -14.48
C VAL A 24 -16.91 -2.79 -14.32
N CYS A 25 -16.54 -4.06 -14.42
CA CYS A 25 -17.43 -5.22 -14.34
C CYS A 25 -16.95 -6.25 -13.31
N ASP A 26 -17.70 -7.35 -13.17
CA ASP A 26 -17.26 -8.46 -12.33
C ASP A 26 -16.16 -9.27 -13.06
N GLU A 27 -15.36 -10.03 -12.29
CA GLU A 27 -14.20 -10.78 -12.80
C GLU A 27 -14.54 -11.75 -13.93
N GLU A 28 -15.71 -12.40 -13.88
CA GLU A 28 -16.20 -13.35 -14.88
C GLU A 28 -16.46 -12.70 -16.26
N ASP A 29 -16.67 -11.38 -16.29
CA ASP A 29 -16.89 -10.62 -17.53
C ASP A 29 -15.57 -10.10 -18.15
N ILE A 30 -14.42 -10.27 -17.47
CA ILE A 30 -13.12 -9.80 -17.96
C ILE A 30 -12.58 -10.81 -18.98
N MET A 31 -12.49 -10.38 -20.24
CA MET A 31 -11.92 -11.21 -21.32
C MET A 31 -10.38 -11.26 -21.31
N GLU A 32 -9.72 -10.26 -20.69
CA GLU A 32 -8.26 -10.17 -20.64
C GLU A 32 -7.63 -11.02 -19.53
N SER A 33 -6.54 -11.72 -19.87
CA SER A 33 -5.83 -12.66 -18.98
C SER A 33 -4.60 -12.04 -18.28
N ASN A 34 -4.45 -10.72 -18.23
CA ASN A 34 -3.25 -10.11 -17.66
C ASN A 34 -3.20 -10.31 -16.13
N ALA A 35 -2.07 -10.84 -15.64
CA ALA A 35 -1.87 -11.08 -14.21
C ALA A 35 -1.91 -9.78 -13.39
N VAL A 36 -1.44 -8.68 -14.00
CA VAL A 36 -1.41 -7.32 -13.43
C VAL A 36 -2.25 -6.42 -14.32
N ALA A 37 -3.16 -5.66 -13.71
CA ALA A 37 -4.03 -4.70 -14.38
C ALA A 37 -3.46 -3.27 -14.33
N GLY A 38 -2.58 -2.97 -13.37
CA GLY A 38 -2.03 -1.63 -13.24
C GLY A 38 -0.96 -1.49 -12.16
N VAL A 39 -0.24 -0.37 -12.25
CA VAL A 39 0.66 0.12 -11.21
C VAL A 39 0.07 1.41 -10.63
N ALA A 40 -0.08 1.47 -9.32
CA ALA A 40 -0.56 2.63 -8.59
C ALA A 40 0.53 3.15 -7.65
N TYR A 41 0.49 4.44 -7.31
CA TYR A 41 1.42 5.02 -6.34
C TYR A 41 0.75 6.06 -5.45
N SER A 42 1.34 6.29 -4.29
CA SER A 42 1.05 7.41 -3.38
C SER A 42 2.37 8.07 -3.02
N ARG A 43 2.50 9.36 -3.35
CA ARG A 43 3.75 10.11 -3.17
C ARG A 43 3.96 10.56 -1.73
N ASP A 44 2.88 10.99 -1.07
CA ASP A 44 2.91 11.73 0.20
C ASP A 44 2.57 10.83 1.38
N GLU A 45 3.37 9.79 1.56
CA GLU A 45 3.27 8.86 2.69
C GLU A 45 4.41 9.10 3.68
N ALA A 46 4.12 8.90 4.95
CA ALA A 46 5.10 8.75 6.02
C ALA A 46 5.05 7.32 6.56
N LYS A 47 6.21 6.75 6.85
CA LYS A 47 6.35 5.50 7.60
C LYS A 47 6.56 5.84 9.07
N MET A 48 5.77 5.25 9.95
CA MET A 48 5.88 5.41 11.40
C MET A 48 6.04 4.04 12.05
N THR A 49 7.10 3.85 12.82
CA THR A 49 7.42 2.58 13.48
C THR A 49 7.49 2.78 14.98
N LEU A 50 6.59 2.12 15.73
CA LEU A 50 6.73 1.94 17.17
C LEU A 50 7.67 0.77 17.41
N THR A 51 8.83 1.04 18.01
CA THR A 51 9.81 -0.02 18.28
C THR A 51 9.49 -0.72 19.58
N SER A 52 9.72 -2.04 19.60
CA SER A 52 9.69 -2.83 20.82
C SER A 52 8.34 -2.70 21.53
N VAL A 53 7.21 -2.82 20.85
CA VAL A 53 5.89 -2.90 21.51
C VAL A 53 5.69 -4.26 22.17
N ALA A 54 4.97 -4.32 23.28
CA ALA A 54 4.64 -5.58 23.94
C ALA A 54 3.76 -6.47 23.05
N ASP A 55 4.19 -7.69 22.74
CA ASP A 55 3.42 -8.63 21.93
C ASP A 55 2.39 -9.37 22.79
N ARG A 56 1.26 -8.71 23.03
CA ARG A 56 0.14 -9.24 23.79
C ARG A 56 -1.20 -8.83 23.17
N PRO A 57 -2.27 -9.62 23.39
CA PRO A 57 -3.61 -9.22 22.97
C PRO A 57 -3.96 -7.80 23.41
N GLY A 58 -4.52 -7.03 22.48
CA GLY A 58 -4.97 -5.65 22.70
C GLY A 58 -3.95 -4.57 22.37
N ILE A 59 -2.66 -4.89 22.12
CA ILE A 59 -1.65 -3.85 21.83
C ILE A 59 -1.97 -3.07 20.55
N ALA A 60 -2.39 -3.76 19.48
CA ALA A 60 -2.78 -3.10 18.24
C ALA A 60 -3.99 -2.18 18.44
N ALA A 61 -4.98 -2.59 19.23
CA ALA A 61 -6.13 -1.74 19.56
C ALA A 61 -5.72 -0.50 20.37
N ALA A 62 -4.76 -0.65 21.30
CA ALA A 62 -4.22 0.45 22.08
C ALA A 62 -3.38 1.44 21.26
N ILE A 63 -2.86 1.02 20.09
CA ILE A 63 -2.15 1.88 19.15
C ILE A 63 -3.13 2.55 18.17
N PHE A 64 -3.98 1.75 17.49
CA PHE A 64 -4.84 2.26 16.44
C PHE A 64 -6.10 2.98 16.95
N GLY A 65 -6.53 2.73 18.19
CA GLY A 65 -7.63 3.46 18.83
C GLY A 65 -7.34 4.96 18.93
N PRO A 66 -6.25 5.38 19.62
CA PRO A 66 -5.87 6.79 19.72
C PRO A 66 -5.61 7.45 18.36
N LEU A 67 -5.05 6.73 17.38
CA LEU A 67 -4.86 7.25 16.03
C LEU A 67 -6.22 7.54 15.36
N ALA A 68 -7.18 6.63 15.48
CA ALA A 68 -8.52 6.81 14.94
C ALA A 68 -9.26 7.97 15.62
N GLU A 69 -9.18 8.09 16.96
CA GLU A 69 -9.78 9.21 17.72
C GLU A 69 -9.19 10.56 17.33
N ALA A 70 -7.88 10.60 17.03
CA ALA A 70 -7.21 11.78 16.50
C ALA A 70 -7.56 12.06 15.01
N GLY A 71 -8.27 11.16 14.33
CA GLY A 71 -8.59 11.29 12.92
C GLY A 71 -7.37 11.14 12.01
N VAL A 72 -6.43 10.26 12.38
CA VAL A 72 -5.31 9.84 11.53
C VAL A 72 -5.77 8.70 10.64
N ASN A 73 -5.65 8.88 9.32
CA ASN A 73 -5.94 7.86 8.32
C ASN A 73 -4.72 6.95 8.16
N VAL A 74 -4.83 5.75 8.72
CA VAL A 74 -3.79 4.72 8.61
C VAL A 74 -4.01 3.91 7.33
N ASP A 75 -2.95 3.72 6.56
CA ASP A 75 -2.98 2.95 5.31
C ASP A 75 -2.34 1.56 5.48
N MET A 76 -1.03 1.44 5.29
CA MET A 76 -0.33 0.17 5.52
C MET A 76 -0.16 -0.08 7.02
N ILE A 77 -0.42 -1.31 7.46
CA ILE A 77 -0.06 -1.84 8.79
C ILE A 77 0.81 -3.06 8.59
N VAL A 78 1.97 -3.08 9.23
CA VAL A 78 2.95 -4.16 9.17
C VAL A 78 3.47 -4.46 10.57
N GLN A 79 3.23 -5.68 11.01
CA GLN A 79 3.79 -6.27 12.21
C GLN A 79 4.44 -7.59 11.80
N ASN A 80 5.71 -7.76 12.15
CA ASN A 80 6.40 -9.03 11.94
C ASN A 80 6.31 -9.90 13.20
N ILE A 81 6.76 -11.16 13.10
CA ILE A 81 6.84 -12.10 14.22
C ILE A 81 7.65 -11.45 15.36
N SER A 82 7.17 -11.63 16.59
CA SER A 82 7.83 -11.12 17.79
C SER A 82 9.06 -11.93 18.17
N GLU A 83 10.03 -11.26 18.78
CA GLU A 83 11.19 -11.87 19.42
C GLU A 83 11.16 -11.47 20.90
N GLU A 84 11.35 -12.43 21.80
CA GLU A 84 11.34 -12.19 23.26
C GLU A 84 10.05 -11.50 23.80
N GLY A 85 8.90 -11.71 23.15
CA GLY A 85 7.62 -11.12 23.55
C GLY A 85 7.49 -9.63 23.23
N ARG A 86 8.36 -9.09 22.38
CA ARG A 86 8.25 -7.74 21.82
C ARG A 86 8.33 -7.79 20.30
N THR A 87 7.72 -6.81 19.65
CA THR A 87 7.73 -6.69 18.19
C THR A 87 7.76 -5.22 17.79
N ASP A 88 8.07 -4.94 16.54
CA ASP A 88 7.93 -3.60 15.97
C ASP A 88 6.59 -3.52 15.24
N MET A 89 5.90 -2.40 15.42
CA MET A 89 4.67 -2.11 14.70
C MET A 89 4.87 -0.92 13.81
N THR A 90 4.84 -1.16 12.50
CA THR A 90 4.97 -0.13 11.48
C THR A 90 3.62 0.15 10.86
N PHE A 91 3.30 1.42 10.70
CA PHE A 91 2.17 1.86 9.90
C PHE A 91 2.58 3.00 8.97
N SER A 92 1.70 3.34 8.04
CA SER A 92 1.85 4.54 7.22
C SER A 92 0.63 5.44 7.31
N CYS A 93 0.86 6.73 7.13
CA CYS A 93 -0.17 7.74 7.06
C CYS A 93 0.27 8.89 6.13
N PRO A 94 -0.67 9.73 5.67
CA PRO A 94 -0.34 10.93 4.93
C PRO A 94 0.63 11.85 5.71
N ASN A 95 1.59 12.47 5.01
CA ASN A 95 2.60 13.34 5.64
C ASN A 95 2.00 14.48 6.48
N ASP A 96 0.87 15.04 6.04
CA ASP A 96 0.17 16.12 6.73
C ASP A 96 -0.48 15.68 8.06
N GLN A 97 -0.51 14.38 8.34
CA GLN A 97 -1.07 13.79 9.56
C GLN A 97 -0.01 13.29 10.54
N VAL A 98 1.27 13.32 10.17
CA VAL A 98 2.39 12.82 10.99
C VAL A 98 2.42 13.48 12.37
N LEU A 99 2.36 14.82 12.43
CA LEU A 99 2.39 15.55 13.70
C LEU A 99 1.22 15.14 14.61
N ARG A 100 0.07 14.79 14.02
CA ARG A 100 -1.11 14.36 14.76
C ARG A 100 -0.94 12.94 15.29
N ALA A 101 -0.38 12.05 14.48
CA ALA A 101 -0.04 10.70 14.88
C ALA A 101 1.00 10.67 16.00
N GLU A 102 2.06 11.48 15.89
CA GLU A 102 3.10 11.62 16.92
C GLU A 102 2.51 12.09 18.26
N ARG A 103 1.63 13.09 18.24
CA ARG A 103 0.91 13.56 19.44
C ARG A 103 0.04 12.47 20.05
N ALA A 104 -0.76 11.77 19.24
CA ALA A 104 -1.63 10.70 19.73
C ALA A 104 -0.82 9.57 20.40
N MET A 105 0.32 9.17 19.81
CA MET A 105 1.20 8.15 20.38
C MET A 105 1.92 8.62 21.63
N ALA A 106 2.38 9.87 21.68
CA ALA A 106 3.00 10.45 22.87
C ALA A 106 2.02 10.53 24.04
N GLU A 107 0.78 10.96 23.80
CA GLU A 107 -0.27 11.02 24.82
C GLU A 107 -0.67 9.63 25.32
N ALA A 108 -0.83 8.66 24.41
CA ALA A 108 -1.14 7.27 24.79
C ALA A 108 -0.01 6.63 25.62
N LYS A 109 1.26 6.91 25.29
CA LYS A 109 2.42 6.50 26.10
C LYS A 109 2.40 7.17 27.48
N ALA A 110 2.10 8.47 27.55
CA ALA A 110 2.06 9.22 28.81
C ALA A 110 0.95 8.75 29.76
N ARG A 111 -0.19 8.28 29.22
CA ARG A 111 -1.27 7.66 30.01
C ARG A 111 -0.95 6.24 30.50
N GLY A 112 0.07 5.61 29.93
CA GLY A 112 0.43 4.22 30.21
C GLY A 112 -0.42 3.19 29.46
N ASP A 113 -1.19 3.62 28.46
CA ASP A 113 -2.03 2.74 27.63
C ASP A 113 -1.17 1.80 26.75
N ILE A 114 -0.04 2.34 26.28
CA ILE A 114 0.93 1.65 25.42
C ILE A 114 2.35 1.84 25.95
N SER A 115 3.17 0.81 25.74
CA SER A 115 4.61 0.84 26.02
C SER A 115 5.37 0.48 24.75
N PHE A 116 6.27 1.36 24.36
CA PHE A 116 7.18 1.22 23.22
C PHE A 116 8.44 2.02 23.51
N ASP A 117 9.57 1.62 22.94
CA ASP A 117 10.85 2.25 23.25
C ASP A 117 10.96 3.60 22.53
N ASP A 118 10.76 3.61 21.21
CA ASP A 118 10.80 4.81 20.37
C ASP A 118 9.71 4.83 19.27
N LEU A 119 9.40 6.03 18.77
CA LEU A 119 8.56 6.24 17.59
C LEU A 119 9.43 6.81 16.47
N VAL A 120 9.79 5.95 15.51
CA VAL A 120 10.64 6.32 14.39
C VAL A 120 9.78 6.76 13.20
N THR A 121 9.92 8.02 12.80
CA THR A 121 9.20 8.60 11.67
C THR A 121 10.13 8.79 10.46
N ASP A 122 9.68 8.33 9.28
CA ASP A 122 10.31 8.60 7.99
C ASP A 122 9.27 9.17 7.02
N GLN A 123 9.32 10.50 6.81
CA GLN A 123 8.46 11.23 5.87
C GLN A 123 9.01 11.24 4.44
N GLY A 124 10.13 10.57 4.18
CA GLY A 124 10.83 10.55 2.90
C GLY A 124 10.41 9.41 1.98
N VAL A 125 9.28 8.75 2.25
CA VAL A 125 8.86 7.54 1.54
C VAL A 125 7.73 7.83 0.53
N ALA A 126 7.58 6.90 -0.41
CA ALA A 126 6.43 6.77 -1.30
C ALA A 126 5.98 5.31 -1.35
N LYS A 127 4.68 5.10 -1.54
CA LYS A 127 4.08 3.78 -1.73
C LYS A 127 3.92 3.50 -3.21
N VAL A 128 4.39 2.36 -3.66
CA VAL A 128 4.16 1.86 -5.04
C VAL A 128 3.51 0.49 -4.95
N SER A 129 2.48 0.28 -5.76
CA SER A 129 1.67 -0.93 -5.72
C SER A 129 1.46 -1.50 -7.10
N VAL A 130 1.60 -2.82 -7.21
CA VAL A 130 1.16 -3.61 -8.36
C VAL A 130 -0.22 -4.18 -8.02
N VAL A 131 -1.20 -4.00 -8.89
CA VAL A 131 -2.59 -4.45 -8.67
C VAL A 131 -3.06 -5.30 -9.85
N GLY A 132 -3.69 -6.42 -9.57
CA GLY A 132 -4.28 -7.28 -10.60
C GLY A 132 -5.03 -8.45 -10.00
N ILE A 133 -6.21 -8.74 -10.54
CA ILE A 133 -7.02 -9.86 -10.09
C ILE A 133 -6.34 -11.20 -10.44
N GLY A 134 -5.64 -11.24 -11.58
CA GLY A 134 -4.87 -12.41 -12.02
C GLY A 134 -3.72 -12.78 -11.08
N MET A 135 -3.31 -11.93 -10.14
CA MET A 135 -2.29 -12.23 -9.13
C MET A 135 -2.66 -13.42 -8.22
N ARG A 136 -3.95 -13.67 -8.00
CA ARG A 136 -4.43 -14.82 -7.21
C ARG A 136 -4.06 -16.16 -7.83
N SER A 137 -4.06 -16.22 -9.16
CA SER A 137 -3.93 -17.46 -9.93
C SER A 137 -2.56 -17.60 -10.60
N HIS A 138 -1.75 -16.54 -10.59
CA HIS A 138 -0.43 -16.51 -11.23
C HIS A 138 0.69 -16.36 -10.19
N ALA A 139 1.46 -17.43 -10.01
CA ALA A 139 2.68 -17.37 -9.24
C ALA A 139 3.74 -16.49 -9.96
N GLY A 140 4.61 -15.84 -9.19
CA GLY A 140 5.77 -15.13 -9.71
C GLY A 140 5.64 -13.61 -9.85
N VAL A 141 4.44 -13.02 -9.64
CA VAL A 141 4.23 -11.56 -9.71
C VAL A 141 5.14 -10.81 -8.74
N ALA A 142 5.21 -11.27 -7.48
CA ALA A 142 6.11 -10.68 -6.48
C ALA A 142 7.58 -10.77 -6.89
N ALA A 143 8.01 -11.91 -7.41
CA ALA A 143 9.40 -12.12 -7.85
C ALA A 143 9.77 -11.18 -9.01
N GLN A 144 8.86 -11.00 -9.97
CA GLN A 144 9.04 -10.07 -11.09
C GLN A 144 9.10 -8.61 -10.61
N MET A 145 8.20 -8.21 -9.70
CA MET A 145 8.20 -6.87 -9.09
C MET A 145 9.53 -6.58 -8.39
N PHE A 146 9.98 -7.47 -7.51
CA PHE A 146 11.21 -7.26 -6.74
C PHE A 146 12.45 -7.28 -7.63
N LYS A 147 12.47 -8.12 -8.67
CA LYS A 147 13.56 -8.15 -9.65
C LYS A 147 13.64 -6.83 -10.44
N ALA A 148 12.50 -6.28 -10.85
CA ALA A 148 12.44 -5.01 -11.57
C ALA A 148 12.97 -3.85 -10.71
N LEU A 149 12.53 -3.75 -9.45
CA LEU A 149 13.02 -2.72 -8.52
C LEU A 149 14.51 -2.87 -8.22
N ALA A 150 14.99 -4.12 -8.06
CA ALA A 150 16.40 -4.40 -7.83
C ALA A 150 17.30 -4.03 -9.02
N ALA A 151 16.83 -4.22 -10.26
CA ALA A 151 17.57 -3.83 -11.46
C ALA A 151 17.83 -2.31 -11.52
N GLU A 152 16.90 -1.52 -11.01
CA GLU A 152 17.02 -0.06 -10.89
C GLU A 152 17.70 0.41 -9.59
N ASN A 153 18.24 -0.53 -8.79
CA ASN A 153 18.87 -0.26 -7.49
C ASN A 153 17.94 0.48 -6.49
N VAL A 154 16.64 0.18 -6.55
CA VAL A 154 15.63 0.73 -5.65
C VAL A 154 15.45 -0.20 -4.45
N ASN A 155 15.89 0.25 -3.28
CA ASN A 155 15.72 -0.52 -2.04
C ASN A 155 14.27 -0.48 -1.52
N ILE A 156 13.77 -1.64 -1.11
CA ILE A 156 12.43 -1.79 -0.51
C ILE A 156 12.54 -1.65 1.01
N LYS A 157 11.77 -0.74 1.60
CA LYS A 157 11.75 -0.52 3.06
C LYS A 157 10.71 -1.34 3.79
N VAL A 158 9.53 -1.48 3.19
CA VAL A 158 8.39 -2.20 3.77
C VAL A 158 7.63 -2.89 2.64
N ILE A 159 7.12 -4.09 2.90
CA ILE A 159 6.26 -4.84 1.99
C ILE A 159 4.93 -5.10 2.71
N THR A 160 3.81 -4.87 2.01
CA THR A 160 2.49 -5.37 2.41
C THR A 160 1.79 -5.96 1.20
N THR A 161 0.91 -6.93 1.42
CA THR A 161 0.21 -7.62 0.34
C THR A 161 -1.24 -7.89 0.72
N SER A 162 -2.11 -7.85 -0.28
CA SER A 162 -3.42 -8.50 -0.28
C SER A 162 -3.42 -9.59 -1.35
N GLU A 163 -4.58 -10.22 -1.57
CA GLU A 163 -4.73 -11.25 -2.60
C GLU A 163 -4.51 -10.75 -4.03
N ILE A 164 -4.75 -9.46 -4.29
CA ILE A 164 -4.71 -8.86 -5.64
C ILE A 164 -3.80 -7.63 -5.72
N LYS A 165 -2.98 -7.39 -4.69
CA LYS A 165 -2.14 -6.19 -4.59
C LYS A 165 -0.88 -6.48 -3.80
N ILE A 166 0.27 -6.11 -4.34
CA ILE A 166 1.53 -6.02 -3.58
C ILE A 166 1.90 -4.54 -3.50
N SER A 167 2.16 -4.04 -2.30
CA SER A 167 2.61 -2.66 -2.08
C SER A 167 3.95 -2.63 -1.37
N VAL A 168 4.80 -1.71 -1.80
CA VAL A 168 6.10 -1.46 -1.21
C VAL A 168 6.24 0.00 -0.81
N LEU A 169 6.92 0.26 0.30
CA LEU A 169 7.45 1.59 0.60
C LEU A 169 8.90 1.67 0.12
N ILE A 170 9.21 2.72 -0.63
CA ILE A 170 10.54 3.04 -1.16
C ILE A 170 10.89 4.50 -0.84
N ASP A 171 12.15 4.89 -0.99
CA ASP A 171 12.50 6.31 -0.93
C ASP A 171 11.76 7.10 -2.03
N ARG A 172 11.11 8.21 -1.64
CA ARG A 172 10.25 9.02 -2.52
C ARG A 172 10.94 9.46 -3.80
N LYS A 173 12.25 9.73 -3.74
CA LYS A 173 13.06 10.14 -4.91
C LYS A 173 13.07 9.11 -6.05
N TYR A 174 12.80 7.83 -5.76
CA TYR A 174 12.75 6.76 -6.77
C TYR A 174 11.34 6.44 -7.24
N MET A 175 10.31 7.17 -6.80
CA MET A 175 8.92 6.84 -7.07
C MET A 175 8.62 6.74 -8.57
N GLU A 176 8.99 7.75 -9.36
CA GLU A 176 8.71 7.78 -10.80
C GLU A 176 9.46 6.67 -11.54
N LEU A 177 10.74 6.47 -11.20
CA LEU A 177 11.58 5.40 -11.74
C LEU A 177 10.99 4.01 -11.43
N ALA A 178 10.56 3.78 -10.19
CA ALA A 178 9.95 2.52 -9.77
C ALA A 178 8.63 2.26 -10.49
N VAL A 179 7.79 3.29 -10.66
CA VAL A 179 6.52 3.17 -11.40
C VAL A 179 6.78 2.80 -12.86
N GLN A 180 7.72 3.48 -13.53
CA GLN A 180 8.08 3.19 -14.91
C GLN A 180 8.66 1.77 -15.06
N ALA A 181 9.62 1.41 -14.22
CA ALA A 181 10.25 0.08 -14.28
C ALA A 181 9.23 -1.05 -14.05
N LEU A 182 8.27 -0.86 -13.14
CA LEU A 182 7.21 -1.84 -12.93
C LEU A 182 6.21 -1.87 -14.09
N HIS A 183 5.88 -0.71 -14.66
CA HIS A 183 5.01 -0.63 -15.82
C HIS A 183 5.59 -1.42 -17.01
N ASP A 184 6.86 -1.18 -17.33
CA ASP A 184 7.59 -1.88 -18.39
C ASP A 184 7.76 -3.38 -18.07
N ALA A 185 8.10 -3.71 -16.82
CA ALA A 185 8.29 -5.09 -16.41
C ALA A 185 7.02 -5.94 -16.59
N PHE A 186 5.84 -5.35 -16.37
CA PHE A 186 4.55 -6.02 -16.54
C PHE A 186 3.93 -5.82 -17.93
N GLY A 187 4.59 -5.11 -18.84
CA GLY A 187 4.13 -4.94 -20.23
C GLY A 187 2.84 -4.12 -20.36
N LEU A 188 2.58 -3.22 -19.41
CA LEU A 188 1.32 -2.46 -19.33
C LEU A 188 1.23 -1.33 -20.37
N GLU A 189 2.32 -1.06 -21.09
CA GLU A 189 2.38 -0.13 -22.22
C GLU A 189 1.73 -0.68 -23.49
N LYS A 190 1.53 -1.99 -23.55
CA LYS A 190 0.89 -2.65 -24.69
C LYS A 190 -0.61 -2.56 -24.49
N THR A 191 -1.26 -1.71 -25.28
CA THR A 191 -2.72 -1.76 -25.44
C THR A 191 -3.08 -3.19 -25.82
N ALA A 192 -4.03 -3.80 -25.10
CA ALA A 192 -4.55 -5.11 -25.45
C ALA A 192 -4.95 -5.09 -26.94
N ALA A 193 -4.38 -6.04 -27.69
CA ALA A 193 -4.59 -6.17 -29.13
C ALA A 193 -5.96 -6.76 -29.44
#